data_AF-K1S955-F1
#
_entry.id   AF-K1S955-F1
#
_cell.length_a   1.000
_cell.length_b   1.000
_cell.length_c   1.000
_cell.angle_alpha   90.00
_cell.angle_beta   90.00
_cell.angle_gamma   90.00
#
_symmetry.space_group_name_H-M   'P 1'
#
loop_
_entity.id
_entity.type
_entity.pdbx_description
1 polymer ?
#
loop_
_entity_poly.entity_id
_entity_poly.type
_entity_poly.pdbx_seq_one_letter_code
_entity_poly.pdbx_strand_id
1 'polypeptide(L)'
;MSRAKSYTLGAWIKLWYEVYAEPRLREKTKHYYLNYIDNHIIPELGNTPLEKLTTIQIQKFYNDLQKSGRIQRYTHIKLKDKGLSTRVVRGIHTLLNNCLEQAVAE
;
A
#
# COMPACT_ATOMS: atom_id res chain seq x y z
N MET A 1 7.42 19.13 -17.38
CA MET A 1 6.28 18.23 -17.14
C MET A 1 6.76 17.16 -16.17
N SER A 2 6.15 17.04 -15.00
CA SER A 2 6.60 16.10 -13.96
C SER A 2 6.53 14.65 -14.47
N ARG A 3 7.58 13.88 -14.20
CA ARG A 3 7.70 12.46 -14.61
C ARG A 3 6.58 11.58 -14.00
N ALA A 4 5.99 12.05 -12.90
CA ALA A 4 4.89 11.41 -12.17
C ALA A 4 3.66 11.08 -13.04
N LYS A 5 3.37 11.85 -14.11
CA LYS A 5 2.14 11.70 -14.91
C LYS A 5 2.02 10.38 -15.70
N SER A 6 3.09 9.59 -15.79
CA SER A 6 3.08 8.33 -16.58
C SER A 6 3.04 7.06 -15.74
N TYR A 7 3.13 7.15 -14.41
CA TYR A 7 3.19 5.96 -13.57
C TYR A 7 1.80 5.44 -13.16
N THR A 8 1.70 4.11 -13.10
CA THR A 8 0.69 3.49 -12.23
C THR A 8 1.13 3.58 -10.78
N LEU A 9 0.17 3.48 -9.85
CA LEU A 9 0.48 3.45 -8.42
C LEU A 9 1.49 2.36 -8.08
N GLY A 10 1.37 1.18 -8.68
CA GLY A 10 2.26 0.04 -8.42
C GLY A 10 3.70 0.28 -8.89
N ALA A 11 3.88 0.95 -10.03
CA ALA A 11 5.21 1.33 -10.49
C ALA A 11 5.82 2.42 -9.60
N TRP A 12 5.02 3.45 -9.29
CA TRP A 12 5.45 4.56 -8.47
C TRP A 12 5.81 4.14 -7.04
N ILE A 13 4.98 3.35 -6.37
CA ILE A 13 5.21 2.96 -4.97
C ILE A 13 6.47 2.11 -4.80
N LYS A 14 6.86 1.34 -5.82
CA LYS A 14 8.11 0.58 -5.85
C LYS A 14 9.31 1.51 -5.96
N LEU A 15 9.29 2.42 -6.92
CA LEU A 15 10.34 3.44 -7.08
C LEU A 15 10.46 4.29 -5.82
N TRP A 16 9.33 4.75 -5.28
CA TRP A 16 9.27 5.51 -4.05
C TRP A 16 9.87 4.74 -2.88
N TYR A 17 9.51 3.46 -2.75
CA TYR A 17 10.05 2.60 -1.70
C TYR A 17 11.57 2.49 -1.79
N GLU A 18 12.11 2.12 -2.95
CA GLU A 18 13.54 1.88 -3.17
C GLU A 18 14.37 3.16 -2.97
N VAL A 19 13.95 4.26 -3.59
CA VAL A 19 14.76 5.48 -3.67
C VAL A 19 14.58 6.37 -2.44
N TYR A 20 13.36 6.49 -1.92
CA TYR A 20 13.03 7.49 -0.90
C TYR A 20 12.83 6.88 0.48
N ALA A 21 12.12 5.75 0.58
CA ALA A 21 11.76 5.17 1.87
C ALA A 21 12.87 4.28 2.44
N GLU A 22 13.27 3.25 1.70
CA GLU A 22 14.14 2.15 2.15
C GLU A 22 15.44 2.61 2.84
N PRO A 23 16.21 3.58 2.31
CA PRO A 23 17.48 4.00 2.92
C PRO A 23 17.33 4.53 4.35
N ARG A 24 16.14 4.95 4.74
CA ARG A 24 15.83 5.55 6.05
C ARG A 24 15.14 4.58 7.01
N LEU A 25 14.75 3.40 6.54
CA LEU A 25 13.95 2.44 7.32
C LEU A 25 14.81 1.40 8.03
N ARG A 26 14.45 1.12 9.28
CA ARG A 26 14.96 -0.05 10.02
C ARG A 26 14.40 -1.34 9.40
N GLU A 27 15.14 -2.43 9.53
CA GLU A 27 14.83 -3.72 8.91
C GLU A 27 13.39 -4.22 9.18
N LYS A 28 12.96 -4.17 10.43
CA LYS A 28 11.59 -4.56 10.80
C LYS A 28 10.52 -3.73 10.07
N THR A 29 10.78 -2.43 9.89
CA THR A 29 9.87 -1.53 9.17
C THR A 29 9.88 -1.81 7.68
N LYS A 30 11.03 -2.16 7.10
CA LYS A 30 11.13 -2.62 5.70
C LYS A 30 10.21 -3.81 5.44
N HIS A 31 10.26 -4.83 6.31
CA HIS A 31 9.37 -5.99 6.19
C HIS A 31 7.88 -5.62 6.25
N TYR A 32 7.48 -4.69 7.13
CA TYR A 32 6.09 -4.24 7.18
C TYR A 32 5.69 -3.51 5.89
N TYR A 33 6.55 -2.64 5.39
CA TYR A 33 6.29 -1.86 4.17
C TYR A 33 6.13 -2.79 2.97
N LEU A 34 7.07 -3.71 2.75
CA LEU A 34 6.98 -4.69 1.68
C LEU A 34 5.73 -5.55 1.81
N ASN A 35 5.40 -6.01 3.03
CA ASN A 35 4.17 -6.76 3.25
C ASN A 35 2.92 -5.96 2.85
N TYR A 36 2.87 -4.65 3.12
CA TYR A 36 1.76 -3.78 2.74
C TYR A 36 1.72 -3.52 1.23
N ILE A 37 2.87 -3.24 0.62
CA ILE A 37 2.99 -2.93 -0.79
C ILE A 37 2.59 -4.15 -1.62
N ASP A 38 3.24 -5.28 -1.38
CA ASP A 38 3.14 -6.46 -2.26
C ASP A 38 1.83 -7.23 -2.09
N ASN A 39 1.31 -7.30 -0.86
CA ASN A 39 0.16 -8.15 -0.59
C ASN A 39 -1.18 -7.40 -0.46
N HIS A 40 -1.16 -6.07 -0.38
CA HIS A 40 -2.38 -5.29 -0.20
C HIS A 40 -2.52 -4.18 -1.24
N ILE A 41 -1.53 -3.30 -1.37
CA ILE A 41 -1.66 -2.11 -2.22
C ILE A 41 -1.56 -2.47 -3.71
N ILE A 42 -0.51 -3.21 -4.11
CA ILE A 42 -0.29 -3.56 -5.52
C ILE A 42 -1.43 -4.42 -6.08
N PRO A 43 -1.89 -5.49 -5.39
CA PRO A 43 -2.96 -6.32 -5.92
C PRO A 43 -4.26 -5.56 -6.19
N GLU A 44 -4.60 -4.59 -5.34
CA GLU A 44 -5.87 -3.88 -5.43
C GLU A 44 -5.79 -2.58 -6.26
N LEU A 45 -4.76 -1.77 -6.02
CA LEU A 45 -4.66 -0.42 -6.59
C LEU A 45 -3.50 -0.26 -7.58
N GLY A 46 -2.59 -1.24 -7.66
CA GLY A 46 -1.32 -1.11 -8.37
C GLY A 46 -1.42 -0.81 -9.87
N ASN A 47 -2.49 -1.27 -10.53
CA ASN A 47 -2.73 -1.01 -11.96
C ASN A 47 -3.38 0.35 -12.25
N THR A 48 -3.77 1.10 -11.22
CA THR A 48 -4.43 2.40 -11.39
C THR A 48 -3.38 3.46 -11.75
N PRO A 49 -3.52 4.19 -12.87
CA PRO A 49 -2.69 5.37 -13.14
C PRO A 49 -2.80 6.37 -11.98
N LEU A 50 -1.69 6.97 -11.55
CA LEU A 50 -1.69 7.91 -10.42
C LEU A 50 -2.70 9.05 -10.61
N GLU A 51 -2.78 9.60 -11.82
CA GLU A 51 -3.71 10.68 -12.17
C GLU A 51 -5.20 10.27 -12.10
N LYS A 52 -5.50 8.97 -12.12
CA LYS A 52 -6.86 8.41 -12.03
C LYS A 52 -7.16 7.83 -10.65
N LEU A 53 -6.21 7.86 -9.73
CA LEU A 53 -6.42 7.36 -8.37
C LEU A 53 -7.30 8.33 -7.61
N THR A 54 -8.46 7.85 -7.15
CA THR A 54 -9.45 8.67 -6.46
C THR A 54 -9.52 8.37 -4.97
N THR A 55 -9.90 9.37 -4.16
CA THR A 55 -10.12 9.19 -2.72
C THR A 55 -11.16 8.11 -2.41
N ILE A 56 -12.18 7.95 -3.27
CA ILE A 56 -13.21 6.91 -3.08
C ILE A 56 -12.66 5.50 -3.30
N GLN A 57 -11.73 5.29 -4.25
CA GLN A 57 -11.04 4.00 -4.42
C GLN A 57 -10.20 3.67 -3.18
N ILE A 58 -9.46 4.65 -2.67
CA ILE A 58 -8.64 4.49 -1.46
C ILE A 58 -9.51 4.16 -0.24
N GLN A 59 -10.64 4.86 -0.07
CA GLN A 59 -11.55 4.60 1.06
C GLN A 59 -12.21 3.21 0.96
N LYS A 60 -12.61 2.80 -0.24
CA LYS A 60 -13.13 1.43 -0.47
C LYS A 60 -12.07 0.39 -0.13
N PHE A 61 -10.84 0.57 -0.62
CA PHE A 61 -9.71 -0.28 -0.28
C PHE A 61 -9.52 -0.43 1.24
N TYR A 62 -9.53 0.66 2.02
CA TYR A 62 -9.42 0.57 3.48
C TYR A 62 -10.58 -0.20 4.13
N ASN A 63 -11.80 -0.01 3.64
CA ASN A 63 -12.96 -0.74 4.13
C ASN A 63 -12.84 -2.24 3.82
N ASP A 64 -12.33 -2.60 2.65
CA ASP A 64 -12.15 -3.99 2.23
C ASP A 64 -11.02 -4.66 3.03
N LEU A 65 -9.95 -3.92 3.35
CA LEU A 65 -8.92 -4.40 4.26
C LEU A 65 -9.46 -4.73 5.66
N GLN A 66 -10.36 -3.90 6.18
CA GLN A 66 -11.00 -4.14 7.49
C GLN A 66 -11.96 -5.34 7.48
N LYS A 67 -12.57 -5.67 6.32
CA LYS A 67 -13.51 -6.78 6.19
C LYS A 67 -12.83 -8.11 5.86
N SER A 68 -11.84 -8.09 4.98
CA SER A 68 -11.25 -9.29 4.39
C SER A 68 -9.77 -9.17 4.02
N GLY A 69 -9.05 -8.17 4.52
CA GLY A 69 -7.64 -7.95 4.17
C GLY A 69 -6.64 -8.92 4.78
N ARG A 70 -7.05 -9.85 5.66
CA ARG A 70 -6.13 -10.74 6.35
C ARG A 70 -5.74 -11.92 5.46
N ILE A 71 -4.44 -12.10 5.27
CA ILE A 71 -3.88 -13.15 4.42
C ILE A 71 -3.81 -14.47 5.19
N GLN A 72 -4.37 -15.53 4.60
CA GLN A 72 -4.25 -16.90 5.08
C GLN A 72 -2.83 -17.41 4.82
N ARG A 73 -2.00 -17.51 5.88
CA ARG A 73 -0.60 -17.96 5.76
C ARG A 73 -0.42 -19.47 5.92
N TYR A 74 -1.29 -20.12 6.70
CA TYR A 74 -1.22 -21.55 6.99
C TYR A 74 -2.48 -22.25 6.49
N THR A 75 -2.34 -23.20 5.57
CA THR A 75 -3.49 -23.91 4.96
C THR A 75 -4.32 -24.71 5.97
N HIS A 76 -3.67 -25.25 7.00
CA HIS A 76 -4.29 -26.11 8.01
C HIS A 76 -4.95 -25.35 9.17
N ILE A 77 -4.79 -24.01 9.26
CA ILE A 77 -5.39 -23.19 10.33
C ILE A 77 -6.31 -22.16 9.70
N LYS A 78 -7.63 -22.34 9.80
CA LYS A 78 -8.59 -21.36 9.29
C LYS A 78 -8.52 -20.06 10.10
N LEU A 79 -8.52 -18.92 9.41
CA LEU A 79 -8.67 -17.62 10.06
C LEU A 79 -10.03 -17.50 10.76
N LYS A 80 -10.01 -17.16 12.05
CA LYS A 80 -11.21 -16.82 12.82
C LYS A 80 -11.83 -15.48 12.40
N ASP A 81 -10.97 -14.51 12.09
CA ASP A 81 -11.34 -13.19 11.56
C ASP A 81 -10.55 -12.95 10.27
N LYS A 82 -11.25 -12.48 9.24
CA LYS A 82 -10.70 -12.21 7.91
C LYS A 82 -10.25 -10.74 7.76
N GLY A 83 -10.60 -9.87 8.70
CA GLY A 83 -10.24 -8.46 8.68
C GLY A 83 -8.82 -8.18 9.17
N LEU A 84 -8.22 -7.10 8.65
CA LEU A 84 -7.06 -6.47 9.27
C LEU A 84 -7.49 -5.57 10.43
N SER A 85 -6.66 -5.50 11.46
CA SER A 85 -6.91 -4.59 12.58
C SER A 85 -6.78 -3.13 12.14
N THR A 86 -7.51 -2.24 12.82
CA THR A 86 -7.45 -0.79 12.60
C THR A 86 -6.02 -0.25 12.63
N ARG A 87 -5.16 -0.80 13.49
CA ARG A 87 -3.74 -0.44 13.56
C ARG A 87 -2.99 -0.76 12.28
N VAL A 88 -3.22 -1.92 11.67
CA VAL A 88 -2.55 -2.31 10.42
C VAL A 88 -3.05 -1.44 9.27
N VAL A 89 -4.36 -1.20 9.19
CA VAL A 89 -4.95 -0.31 8.16
C VAL A 89 -4.41 1.11 8.27
N ARG A 90 -4.23 1.64 9.50
CA ARG A 90 -3.54 2.93 9.71
C ARG A 90 -2.09 2.91 9.20
N GLY A 91 -1.35 1.81 9.42
CA GLY A 91 0.01 1.67 8.89
C GLY A 91 0.06 1.70 7.35
N ILE A 92 -0.89 1.03 6.70
CA ILE A 92 -1.05 1.05 5.24
C ILE A 92 -1.40 2.46 4.77
N HIS A 93 -2.31 3.14 5.46
CA HIS A 93 -2.68 4.52 5.17
C HIS A 93 -1.48 5.47 5.24
N THR A 94 -0.69 5.42 6.32
CA THR A 94 0.50 6.28 6.48
C THR A 94 1.52 6.03 5.36
N LEU A 95 1.78 4.77 4.99
CA LEU A 95 2.68 4.44 3.89
C LEU A 95 2.17 5.01 2.57
N LEU A 96 0.90 4.77 2.24
CA LEU A 96 0.30 5.23 1.00
C LEU A 96 0.25 6.77 0.93
N ASN A 97 -0.08 7.43 2.04
CA ASN A 97 -0.09 8.89 2.12
C ASN A 97 1.29 9.48 1.82
N ASN A 98 2.34 9.00 2.48
CA ASN A 98 3.71 9.48 2.27
C ASN A 98 4.18 9.25 0.82
N CYS A 99 3.80 8.11 0.23
CA CYS A 99 4.08 7.78 -1.16
C CYS A 99 3.40 8.76 -2.14
N LEU A 100 2.15 9.13 -1.88
CA LEU A 100 1.39 10.04 -2.73
C LEU A 100 1.81 11.50 -2.54
N GLU A 101 2.13 11.92 -1.32
CA GLU A 101 2.70 13.25 -1.03
C GLU A 101 4.01 13.45 -1.81
N GLN A 102 4.88 12.43 -1.85
CA GLN A 102 6.11 12.50 -2.65
C GLN A 102 5.82 12.59 -4.16
N ALA A 103 4.74 11.95 -4.64
CA ALA A 103 4.35 12.02 -6.05
C ALA A 103 3.89 13.43 -6.46
N VAL A 104 3.27 14.16 -5.54
CA VAL A 104 2.82 15.55 -5.74
C VAL A 104 3.99 16.52 -5.72
N ALA A 105 5.05 16.21 -4.97
CA ALA A 105 6.25 17.03 -4.88
C ALA A 105 7.17 16.93 -6.11
N GLU A 106 7.04 15.89 -6.95
CA GLU A 106 7.75 15.73 -8.23
C GLU A 106 7.07 16.42 -9.43
#